data_AF-A0A8D1GVU3-F1
#
_entry.id   AF-A0A8D1GVU3-F1
#
_cell.length_a   1.000
_cell.length_b   1.000
_cell.length_c   1.000
_cell.angle_alpha   90.00
_cell.angle_beta   90.00
_cell.angle_gamma   90.00
#
_symmetry.space_group_name_H-M   'P 1'
#
loop_
_entity.id
_entity.type
_entity.pdbx_description
1 polymer ?
#
loop_
_entity_poly.entity_id
_entity_poly.type
_entity_poly.pdbx_seq_one_letter_code
_entity_poly.pdbx_strand_id
1 'polypeptide(L)'
;MAKRTKKVGIVGKYGTRYGASLRKMVKKIEISQHAKYTCSFCGKTKMKRRAVGIWHCGSCMKTVAGGAWTYNLCDLGGVRSSGLAVGEPHSPDTMVIGLGVVM
;
A
#
# COMPACT_ATOMS: atom_id res chain seq x y z
N MET A 1 -24.00 -5.65 -9.46
CA MET A 1 -22.69 -6.13 -9.95
C MET A 1 -22.58 -7.63 -9.71
N ALA A 2 -22.42 -8.44 -10.77
CA ALA A 2 -22.30 -9.89 -10.64
C ALA A 2 -20.88 -10.30 -10.22
N LYS A 3 -20.77 -11.34 -9.39
CA LYS A 3 -19.47 -11.86 -8.92
C LYS A 3 -18.78 -12.60 -10.07
N ARG A 4 -17.75 -11.98 -10.67
CA ARG A 4 -17.01 -12.54 -11.82
C ARG A 4 -16.22 -13.81 -11.50
N THR A 5 -15.70 -13.95 -10.28
CA THR A 5 -14.81 -15.08 -9.93
C THR A 5 -15.17 -15.69 -8.58
N LYS A 6 -15.17 -17.03 -8.49
CA LYS A 6 -15.45 -17.77 -7.23
C LYS A 6 -14.29 -17.69 -6.23
N LYS A 7 -13.07 -18.04 -6.67
CA LYS A 7 -11.89 -18.21 -5.80
C LYS A 7 -10.78 -17.18 -6.01
N VAL A 8 -10.48 -16.83 -7.26
CA VAL A 8 -9.26 -16.08 -7.61
C VAL A 8 -9.32 -14.59 -7.25
N GLY A 9 -10.40 -13.87 -7.51
CA GLY A 9 -10.47 -12.44 -7.22
C GLY A 9 -9.44 -11.64 -8.03
N ILE A 10 -8.74 -10.70 -7.38
CA ILE A 10 -7.78 -9.77 -8.01
C ILE A 10 -6.62 -10.46 -8.75
N VAL A 11 -6.16 -11.62 -8.25
CA VAL A 11 -5.12 -12.44 -8.90
C VAL A 11 -5.58 -13.16 -10.16
N GLY A 12 -6.83 -12.95 -10.60
CA GLY A 12 -7.32 -13.40 -11.91
C GLY A 12 -6.52 -12.82 -13.08
N LYS A 13 -5.84 -11.68 -12.90
CA LYS A 13 -4.95 -11.08 -13.91
C LYS A 13 -3.78 -11.97 -14.34
N TYR A 14 -3.35 -12.90 -13.47
CA TYR A 14 -2.25 -13.80 -13.77
C TYR A 14 -2.66 -15.01 -14.63
N GLY A 15 -3.96 -15.24 -14.84
CA GLY A 15 -4.47 -16.37 -15.62
C GLY A 15 -4.09 -17.71 -15.01
N THR A 16 -3.64 -18.66 -15.83
CA THR A 16 -3.20 -20.01 -15.40
C THR A 16 -1.76 -20.06 -14.88
N ARG A 17 -0.98 -18.98 -15.01
CA ARG A 17 0.46 -18.95 -14.72
C ARG A 17 0.78 -19.04 -13.22
N TYR A 18 2.01 -19.48 -12.91
CA TYR A 18 2.64 -19.53 -11.57
C TYR A 18 2.07 -20.52 -10.55
N GLY A 19 0.98 -21.23 -10.86
CA GLY A 19 0.40 -22.23 -9.94
C GLY A 19 -0.43 -21.61 -8.80
N ALA A 20 -1.14 -22.46 -8.05
CA ALA A 20 -2.16 -22.02 -7.11
C ALA A 20 -1.59 -21.47 -5.79
N SER A 21 -0.47 -22.02 -5.31
CA SER A 21 0.12 -21.63 -4.01
C SER A 21 0.60 -20.17 -4.04
N LEU A 22 1.42 -19.82 -5.04
CA LEU A 22 1.93 -18.45 -5.24
C LEU A 22 0.79 -17.44 -5.37
N ARG A 23 -0.24 -17.76 -6.18
CA ARG A 23 -1.41 -16.89 -6.37
C ARG A 23 -2.21 -16.67 -5.08
N LYS A 24 -2.29 -17.66 -4.18
CA LYS A 24 -2.95 -17.48 -2.87
C LYS A 24 -2.18 -16.51 -1.97
N MET A 25 -0.85 -16.58 -1.96
CA MET A 25 -0.01 -15.65 -1.18
C MET A 25 -0.09 -14.23 -1.73
N VAL A 26 0.10 -14.06 -3.04
CA VAL A 26 0.00 -12.77 -3.72
C VAL A 26 -1.38 -12.15 -3.52
N LYS A 27 -2.45 -12.95 -3.55
CA LYS A 27 -3.81 -12.45 -3.30
C LYS A 27 -3.94 -11.75 -1.94
N LYS A 28 -3.34 -12.30 -0.87
CA LYS A 28 -3.38 -11.68 0.46
C LYS A 28 -2.69 -10.31 0.44
N ILE A 29 -1.52 -10.25 -0.18
CA ILE A 29 -0.69 -9.03 -0.32
C ILE A 29 -1.37 -7.97 -1.21
N GLU A 30 -1.99 -8.40 -2.31
CA GLU A 30 -2.72 -7.51 -3.24
C GLU A 30 -3.99 -6.93 -2.64
N ILE A 31 -4.69 -7.70 -1.82
CA ILE A 31 -5.87 -7.20 -1.10
C ILE A 31 -5.44 -6.16 -0.08
N SER A 32 -4.42 -6.44 0.74
CA SER A 32 -3.98 -5.52 1.78
C SER A 32 -3.44 -4.22 1.19
N GLN A 33 -2.64 -4.27 0.13
CA GLN A 33 -2.04 -3.05 -0.44
C GLN A 33 -3.06 -2.13 -1.12
N HIS A 34 -4.12 -2.68 -1.71
CA HIS A 34 -5.18 -1.90 -2.37
C HIS A 34 -6.35 -1.56 -1.44
N ALA A 35 -6.34 -2.07 -0.21
CA ALA A 35 -7.33 -1.72 0.79
C ALA A 35 -7.23 -0.24 1.16
N LYS A 36 -8.38 0.35 1.49
CA LYS A 36 -8.43 1.68 2.10
C LYS A 36 -8.37 1.51 3.61
N TYR A 37 -7.45 2.20 4.26
CA TYR A 37 -7.32 2.19 5.72
C TYR A 37 -7.93 3.43 6.36
N THR A 38 -8.27 3.31 7.64
CA THR A 38 -8.65 4.43 8.50
C THR A 38 -7.43 5.29 8.80
N CYS A 39 -7.52 6.58 8.53
CA CYS A 39 -6.45 7.52 8.86
C CYS A 39 -6.52 7.88 10.35
N SER A 40 -5.41 7.75 11.07
CA SER A 40 -5.32 8.07 12.50
C SER A 40 -5.46 9.57 12.81
N PHE A 41 -5.23 10.43 11.82
CA PHE A 41 -5.31 11.89 11.99
C PHE A 41 -6.73 12.43 11.81
N CYS A 42 -7.43 11.99 10.75
CA CYS A 42 -8.74 12.55 10.40
C CYS A 42 -9.91 11.57 10.55
N GLY A 43 -9.66 10.34 11.00
CA GLY A 43 -10.67 9.28 11.21
C GLY A 43 -11.29 8.68 9.93
N LYS A 44 -11.14 9.34 8.77
CA LYS A 44 -11.73 8.92 7.49
C LYS A 44 -10.99 7.72 6.88
N THR A 45 -11.73 6.82 6.22
CA THR A 45 -11.23 5.65 5.47
C THR A 45 -10.72 6.03 4.07
N LYS A 46 -9.79 6.98 4.01
CA LYS A 46 -9.22 7.50 2.75
C LYS A 46 -7.70 7.35 2.65
N MET A 47 -7.11 6.52 3.52
CA MET A 47 -5.68 6.22 3.48
C MET A 47 -5.40 5.18 2.38
N LYS A 48 -4.48 5.48 1.47
CA LYS A 48 -4.08 4.60 0.36
C LYS A 48 -2.55 4.58 0.22
N ARG A 49 -2.02 3.45 -0.23
CA ARG A 49 -0.60 3.31 -0.55
C ARG A 49 -0.23 4.14 -1.78
N ARG A 50 0.87 4.89 -1.71
CA ARG A 50 1.46 5.59 -2.87
C ARG A 50 2.70 4.88 -3.38
N ALA A 51 3.61 4.56 -2.46
CA ALA A 51 4.82 3.80 -2.75
C ALA A 51 5.03 2.72 -1.66
N VAL A 52 6.07 1.91 -1.80
CA VAL A 52 6.44 0.92 -0.78
C VAL A 52 6.72 1.64 0.54
N GLY A 53 6.00 1.28 1.60
CA GLY A 53 6.15 1.90 2.92
C GLY A 53 5.61 3.34 3.04
N ILE A 54 5.13 3.96 1.96
CA ILE A 54 4.60 5.33 1.97
C ILE A 54 3.09 5.31 1.72
N TRP A 55 2.35 5.87 2.67
CA TRP A 55 0.89 5.92 2.66
C TRP A 55 0.40 7.36 2.68
N HIS A 56 -0.63 7.66 1.89
CA HIS A 56 -1.17 9.02 1.73
C HIS A 56 -2.67 9.04 2.01
N CYS A 57 -3.11 10.03 2.79
CA CYS A 57 -4.51 10.26 3.07
C CYS A 57 -5.11 11.28 2.11
N GLY A 58 -6.11 10.88 1.33
CA GLY A 58 -6.77 11.80 0.39
C GLY A 58 -7.64 12.89 1.03
N SER A 59 -7.88 12.87 2.35
CA SER A 59 -8.67 13.92 3.02
C SER A 59 -7.86 14.93 3.81
N CYS A 60 -6.83 14.50 4.53
CA CYS A 60 -5.97 15.42 5.29
C CYS A 60 -4.65 15.72 4.58
N MET A 61 -4.42 15.15 3.40
CA MET A 61 -3.21 15.32 2.58
C MET A 61 -1.91 14.96 3.30
N LYS A 62 -1.99 14.24 4.42
CA LYS A 62 -0.83 13.76 5.16
C LYS A 62 -0.28 12.47 4.56
N THR A 63 1.04 12.45 4.45
CA THR A 63 1.83 11.27 4.07
C THR A 63 2.46 10.68 5.32
N VAL A 64 2.42 9.36 5.45
CA VAL A 64 2.83 8.62 6.65
C VAL A 64 3.64 7.40 6.21
N ALA A 65 4.70 7.09 6.95
CA ALA A 65 5.43 5.84 6.78
C ALA A 65 4.67 4.68 7.46
N GLY A 66 4.57 3.55 6.78
CA GLY A 66 3.89 2.35 7.28
C GLY A 66 4.51 1.07 6.74
N GLY A 67 3.82 -0.05 6.90
CA GLY A 67 4.26 -1.33 6.36
C GLY A 67 4.33 -1.35 4.82
N ALA A 68 5.10 -2.29 4.28
CA ALA A 68 5.26 -2.43 2.83
C ALA A 68 3.92 -2.72 2.12
N TRP A 69 3.06 -3.53 2.73
CA TRP A 69 1.78 -3.98 2.15
C TRP A 69 0.56 -3.68 3.03
N THR A 70 0.79 -3.24 4.26
CA THR A 70 -0.23 -2.95 5.29
C THR A 70 0.05 -1.56 5.87
N TYR A 71 -1.00 -0.79 6.17
CA TYR A 71 -0.85 0.57 6.70
C TYR A 71 -0.27 0.59 8.12
N ASN A 72 -0.72 -0.34 8.98
CA ASN A 72 -0.17 -0.47 10.33
C ASN A 72 1.22 -1.10 10.28
N LEU A 73 2.19 -0.45 10.93
CA LEU A 73 3.44 -1.08 11.31
C LEU A 73 3.18 -1.88 12.59
N CYS A 74 2.72 -3.14 12.46
CA CYS A 74 2.49 -3.98 13.63
C CYS A 74 2.36 -5.47 13.25
N ASP A 75 3.43 -6.04 12.70
CA ASP A 75 3.74 -7.47 12.93
C ASP A 75 4.85 -7.63 14.00
N LEU A 76 5.28 -6.51 14.60
CA LEU A 76 6.04 -6.48 15.85
C LEU A 76 5.25 -5.59 16.82
N GLY A 77 4.68 -6.21 17.86
CA GLY A 77 4.07 -5.48 18.96
C GLY A 77 5.10 -4.60 19.66
N GLY A 78 4.71 -3.37 20.02
CA GLY A 78 5.60 -2.33 20.53
C GLY A 78 6.25 -1.61 19.35
N VAL A 79 5.94 -0.36 19.04
CA VAL A 79 6.05 0.79 19.93
C VAL A 79 5.10 1.88 19.38
N ARG A 80 3.97 2.16 20.07
CA ARG A 80 3.23 3.42 19.84
C ARG A 80 3.89 4.52 20.66
N SER A 81 5.15 4.84 20.35
CA SER A 81 5.78 6.05 20.84
C SER A 81 5.40 7.17 19.88
N SER A 82 4.69 8.14 20.42
CA SER A 82 4.53 9.48 19.88
C SER A 82 5.83 9.94 19.23
N GLY A 83 5.84 10.15 17.91
CA GLY A 83 6.99 10.75 17.23
C GLY A 83 7.47 9.96 16.04
N LEU A 84 6.88 10.23 14.89
CA LEU A 84 7.59 10.50 13.64
C LEU A 84 6.52 10.92 12.63
N ALA A 85 6.16 12.20 12.69
CA ALA A 85 5.86 12.90 11.45
C ALA A 85 7.14 12.81 10.62
N VAL A 86 7.27 11.73 9.84
CA VAL A 86 8.34 11.62 8.85
C VAL A 86 8.16 12.83 7.95
N GLY A 87 9.21 13.64 7.89
CA GLY A 87 9.20 14.98 7.31
C GLY A 87 8.45 15.06 5.99
N GLU A 88 7.82 16.22 5.79
CA GLU A 88 7.09 16.60 4.59
C GLU A 88 7.91 16.20 3.34
N PRO A 89 7.51 15.18 2.57
CA PRO A 89 8.14 14.95 1.28
C PRO A 89 7.70 16.11 0.39
N HIS A 90 8.58 17.08 0.23
CA HIS A 90 8.45 18.12 -0.78
C HIS A 90 8.24 17.45 -2.16
N SER A 91 7.07 17.71 -2.72
CA SER A 91 6.63 17.46 -4.11
C SER A 91 6.51 16.00 -4.60
N PRO A 92 5.44 15.63 -5.32
CA PRO A 92 5.33 14.36 -6.05
C PRO A 92 6.17 14.30 -7.34
N ASP A 93 6.94 15.35 -7.66
CA ASP A 93 7.61 15.52 -8.97
C ASP A 93 9.09 15.10 -8.97
N THR A 94 9.69 14.78 -7.81
CA THR A 94 11.11 14.38 -7.69
C THR A 94 11.40 12.89 -7.93
N MET A 95 10.41 12.08 -8.33
CA MET A 95 10.61 10.66 -8.69
C MET A 95 10.57 10.36 -10.20
N VAL A 96 10.62 11.39 -11.04
CA VAL A 96 10.96 11.26 -12.45
C VAL A 96 12.21 12.10 -12.70
N ILE A 97 13.14 11.61 -13.53
CA ILE A 97 14.48 12.17 -13.81
C ILE A 97 15.54 11.64 -12.83
N GLY A 98 16.22 10.55 -13.20
CA GLY A 98 17.39 10.08 -12.46
C GLY A 98 17.92 8.67 -12.72
N LEU A 99 17.42 7.95 -13.72
CA LEU A 99 18.20 6.85 -14.32
C LEU A 99 18.42 7.22 -15.78
N GLY A 100 19.44 8.05 -15.96
CA GLY A 100 20.08 8.24 -17.25
C GLY A 100 20.54 6.89 -17.78
N VAL A 101 20.18 6.67 -19.04
CA VAL A 101 20.96 5.89 -19.98
C VAL A 101 22.43 6.27 -19.80
N VAL A 102 23.24 5.35 -19.30
CA VAL A 102 24.69 5.35 -19.52
C VAL A 102 25.08 3.93 -19.90
N MET A 103 25.51 3.83 -21.16
CA MET A 103 25.93 2.66 -21.96
C MET A 103 24.81 1.86 -22.65
#